data_AF-A0AAN9PD82-F1
#
_entry.id   AF-A0AAN9PD82-F1
#
_cell.length_a   1.000
_cell.length_b   1.000
_cell.length_c   1.000
_cell.angle_alpha   90.00
_cell.angle_beta   90.00
_cell.angle_gamma   90.00
#
_symmetry.space_group_name_H-M   'P 1'
#
loop_
_entity.id
_entity.type
_entity.pdbx_description
1 polymer ?
#
loop_
_entity_poly.entity_id
_entity_poly.type
_entity_poly.pdbx_seq_one_letter_code
_entity_poly.pdbx_strand_id
1 'polypeptide(L)'
;MENKKCCSVPDEVLIEILVRAGVREWPQIACVNKHCSSLLRSDCFWQAALSYYFPFSQPQTQTQTNIRSRFMALYIGHHMFGEDEIVGHCYLLLKQQLQLSVHSGILHGVIIDQLIACGKSGDEAHQVASRIWVAVLDNLEENHHTFCLLKRLAQEGDVFLPYPYARSVKVQWRVFEKLFTDFRDCFINHVDYYDILACAKSMFHPIPSPWLGF
;
A
#
# COMPACT_ATOMS: atom_id res chain seq x y z
N MET A 1 25.89 26.49 43.58
CA MET A 1 24.66 25.81 43.10
C MET A 1 25.01 25.13 41.79
N GLU A 2 25.24 23.82 41.84
CA GLU A 2 25.50 23.01 40.65
C GLU A 2 24.24 22.96 39.77
N ASN A 3 24.37 23.46 38.54
CA ASN A 3 23.43 23.14 37.48
C ASN A 3 23.57 21.65 37.16
N LYS A 4 22.72 20.81 37.75
CA LYS A 4 22.53 19.43 37.32
C LYS A 4 22.05 19.47 35.87
N LYS A 5 22.99 19.25 34.93
CA LYS A 5 22.70 18.81 33.57
C LYS A 5 21.82 17.57 33.73
N CYS A 6 20.53 17.67 33.45
CA CYS A 6 19.69 16.50 33.33
C CYS A 6 20.36 15.61 32.28
N CYS A 7 20.75 14.39 32.66
CA CYS A 7 21.34 13.43 31.75
C CYS A 7 20.41 13.32 30.54
N SER A 8 20.84 13.79 29.36
CA SER A 8 20.09 13.53 28.14
C SER A 8 20.12 12.03 27.93
N VAL A 9 18.95 11.40 27.83
CA VAL A 9 18.84 9.97 27.53
C VAL A 9 19.62 9.71 26.23
N PRO A 10 20.54 8.72 26.19
CA PRO A 10 21.27 8.38 24.98
C PRO A 10 20.33 7.98 23.84
N ASP A 11 20.73 8.24 22.61
CA ASP A 11 19.91 7.97 21.42
C ASP A 11 19.60 6.48 21.25
N GLU A 12 20.53 5.60 21.63
CA GLU A 12 20.33 4.15 21.58
C GLU A 12 19.18 3.71 22.49
N VAL A 13 19.11 4.29 23.70
CA VAL A 13 18.04 4.01 24.66
C VAL A 13 16.70 4.59 24.17
N LEU A 14 16.73 5.79 23.58
CA LEU A 14 15.53 6.38 22.97
C LEU A 14 15.03 5.53 21.81
N ILE A 15 15.90 5.05 20.93
CA ILE A 15 15.55 4.14 19.82
C ILE A 15 14.88 2.88 20.37
N GLU A 16 15.44 2.26 21.40
CA GLU A 16 14.89 1.05 22.01
C GLU A 16 13.50 1.28 22.61
N ILE A 17 13.30 2.41 23.30
CA ILE A 17 11.99 2.83 23.82
C ILE A 17 11.00 3.03 22.67
N LEU A 18 11.40 3.74 21.61
CA LEU A 18 10.55 4.02 20.45
C LEU A 18 10.15 2.74 19.72
N VAL A 19 11.07 1.80 19.51
CA VAL A 19 10.79 0.50 18.87
C VAL A 19 9.73 -0.28 19.65
N ARG A 20 9.84 -0.27 20.99
CA ARG A 20 8.89 -0.94 21.89
C ARG A 20 7.55 -0.21 22.05
N ALA A 21 7.49 1.10 21.80
CA ALA A 21 6.24 1.86 21.83
C ALA A 21 5.21 1.36 20.81
N GLY A 22 5.69 0.70 19.74
CA GLY A 22 4.83 0.08 18.73
C GLY A 22 4.69 0.91 17.46
N VAL A 23 4.63 0.22 16.32
CA VAL A 23 4.59 0.84 14.98
C VAL A 23 3.48 1.88 14.82
N ARG A 24 2.34 1.67 15.48
CA ARG A 24 1.16 2.55 15.41
C ARG A 24 1.37 3.93 16.04
N GLU A 25 2.31 4.05 16.98
CA GLU A 25 2.57 5.29 17.72
C GLU A 25 3.66 6.16 17.07
N TRP A 26 4.45 5.59 16.17
CA TRP A 26 5.59 6.29 15.57
C TRP A 26 5.21 7.57 14.82
N PRO A 27 4.12 7.63 14.03
CA PRO A 27 3.71 8.88 13.36
C PRO A 27 3.43 10.02 14.35
N GLN A 28 2.71 9.71 15.43
CA GLN A 28 2.33 10.68 16.47
C GLN A 28 3.57 11.17 17.21
N ILE A 29 4.47 10.24 17.58
CA ILE A 29 5.73 10.60 18.24
C ILE A 29 6.62 11.46 17.33
N ALA A 30 6.67 11.16 16.03
CA ALA A 30 7.42 11.94 15.04
C ALA A 30 6.94 13.40 14.94
N CYS A 31 5.67 13.66 15.25
CA CYS A 31 5.06 15.00 15.21
C CYS A 31 5.33 15.81 16.50
N VAL A 32 5.52 15.16 17.64
CA VAL A 32 5.62 15.83 18.95
C VAL A 32 7.03 16.32 19.26
N ASN A 33 8.08 15.66 18.75
CA ASN A 33 9.46 15.99 19.08
C ASN A 33 10.38 15.89 17.85
N LYS A 34 11.09 16.99 17.52
CA LYS A 34 12.05 17.06 16.40
C LYS A 34 13.17 16.03 16.51
N HIS A 35 13.67 15.77 17.72
CA HIS A 35 14.72 14.78 17.98
C HIS A 35 14.21 13.35 17.71
N CYS A 36 13.03 13.01 18.22
CA CYS A 36 12.39 11.73 17.90
C CYS A 36 12.11 11.61 16.39
N SER A 37 11.71 12.70 15.75
CA SER A 37 11.51 12.77 14.30
C SER A 37 12.80 12.48 13.52
N SER A 38 13.96 12.97 13.97
CA SER A 38 15.25 12.65 13.34
C SER A 38 15.65 11.20 13.58
N LEU A 39 15.43 10.66 14.78
CA LEU A 39 15.68 9.24 15.08
C LEU A 39 14.82 8.32 14.22
N LEU A 40 13.52 8.60 14.04
CA LEU A 40 12.64 7.80 13.18
C LEU A 40 13.00 7.83 11.68
N ARG A 41 13.89 8.74 11.27
CA ARG A 41 14.44 8.79 9.90
C ARG A 41 15.80 8.12 9.77
N SER A 42 16.45 7.73 10.87
CA SER A 42 17.81 7.17 10.82
C SER A 42 17.80 5.67 10.54
N ASP A 43 18.86 5.20 9.87
CA ASP A 43 19.02 3.77 9.59
C ASP A 43 19.16 2.93 10.86
N CYS A 44 19.78 3.47 11.91
CA CYS A 44 19.94 2.76 13.18
C CYS A 44 18.59 2.46 13.87
N PHE A 45 17.60 3.35 13.74
CA PHE A 45 16.26 3.09 14.23
C PHE A 45 15.60 1.92 13.48
N TRP A 46 15.63 1.94 12.15
CA TRP A 46 15.01 0.89 11.33
C TRP A 46 15.75 -0.45 11.44
N GLN A 47 17.07 -0.43 11.65
CA GLN A 47 17.85 -1.62 11.99
C GLN A 47 17.41 -2.20 13.34
N ALA A 48 17.25 -1.37 14.37
CA ALA A 48 16.77 -1.82 15.68
C ALA A 48 15.33 -2.37 15.59
N ALA A 49 14.47 -1.72 14.81
CA ALA A 49 13.11 -2.18 14.56
C ALA A 49 13.09 -3.55 13.86
N LEU A 50 13.91 -3.76 12.83
CA LEU A 50 14.03 -5.06 12.17
C LEU A 50 14.48 -6.16 13.13
N SER A 51 15.55 -5.90 13.90
CA SER A 51 16.05 -6.87 14.88
C SER A 51 15.03 -7.23 15.97
N TYR A 52 14.16 -6.28 16.33
CA TYR A 52 13.13 -6.50 17.35
C TYR A 52 11.90 -7.26 16.81
N TYR A 53 11.34 -6.83 15.67
CA TYR A 53 10.10 -7.42 15.13
C TYR A 53 10.35 -8.67 14.28
N PHE A 54 11.53 -8.77 13.65
CA PHE A 54 11.85 -9.81 12.69
C PHE A 54 13.26 -10.40 12.93
N PRO A 55 13.53 -10.96 14.12
CA PRO A 55 14.87 -11.41 14.52
C PRO A 55 15.44 -12.54 13.64
N PHE A 56 14.57 -13.28 12.95
CA PHE A 56 14.96 -14.41 12.10
C PHE A 56 15.01 -14.07 10.60
N SER A 57 14.71 -12.84 10.22
CA SER A 57 14.82 -12.41 8.82
C SER A 57 16.29 -12.28 8.44
N GLN A 58 16.81 -13.28 7.70
CA GLN A 58 18.20 -13.28 7.24
C GLN A 58 18.50 -11.98 6.47
N PRO A 59 19.68 -11.36 6.64
CA PRO A 59 20.09 -10.28 5.77
C PRO A 59 20.20 -10.83 4.36
N GLN A 60 19.27 -10.47 3.47
CA GLN A 60 19.44 -10.77 2.06
C GLN A 60 20.68 -10.00 1.56
N THR A 61 21.50 -10.68 0.78
CA THR A 61 22.74 -10.16 0.19
C THR A 61 22.54 -8.77 -0.42
N GLN A 62 23.12 -7.77 0.24
CA GLN A 62 23.59 -6.46 -0.25
C GLN A 62 23.07 -5.96 -1.61
N THR A 63 21.75 -5.87 -1.78
CA THR A 63 21.17 -5.08 -2.86
C THR A 63 20.43 -3.91 -2.25
N GLN A 64 21.19 -2.88 -1.83
CA GLN A 64 20.81 -1.46 -1.65
C GLN A 64 19.34 -1.16 -1.25
N THR A 65 18.70 -2.04 -0.50
CA THR A 65 17.30 -1.91 -0.17
C THR A 65 17.28 -1.06 1.07
N ASN A 66 16.71 0.13 0.92
CA ASN A 66 16.50 1.04 2.03
C ASN A 66 15.92 0.25 3.21
N ILE A 67 16.63 0.25 4.34
CA ILE A 67 16.32 -0.59 5.49
C ILE A 67 14.91 -0.32 6.04
N ARG A 68 14.45 0.92 5.91
CA ARG A 68 13.08 1.31 6.20
C ARG A 68 12.10 0.63 5.25
N SER A 69 12.36 0.66 3.94
CA SER A 69 11.51 -0.01 2.95
C SER A 69 11.41 -1.51 3.22
N ARG A 70 12.52 -2.15 3.58
CA ARG A 70 12.54 -3.56 3.98
C ARG A 70 11.70 -3.83 5.24
N PHE A 71 11.86 -3.03 6.29
CA PHE A 71 11.01 -3.13 7.48
C PHE A 71 9.53 -3.00 7.12
N MET A 72 9.18 -1.99 6.31
CA MET A 72 7.80 -1.76 5.89
C MET A 72 7.25 -2.94 5.09
N ALA A 73 8.05 -3.51 4.18
CA ALA A 73 7.66 -4.69 3.42
C ALA A 73 7.38 -5.90 4.33
N LEU A 74 8.30 -6.23 5.24
CA LEU A 74 8.08 -7.29 6.23
C LEU A 74 6.86 -7.05 7.10
N TYR A 75 6.71 -5.82 7.59
CA TYR A 75 5.57 -5.43 8.42
C TYR A 75 4.24 -5.62 7.68
N ILE A 76 4.15 -5.12 6.45
CA ILE A 76 2.96 -5.24 5.61
C ILE A 76 2.68 -6.69 5.22
N GLY A 77 3.68 -7.42 4.72
CA GLY A 77 3.55 -8.82 4.33
C GLY A 77 3.00 -9.68 5.48
N HIS A 78 3.63 -9.55 6.66
CA HIS A 78 3.25 -10.34 7.82
C HIS A 78 1.89 -9.93 8.41
N HIS A 79 1.63 -8.63 8.59
CA HIS A 79 0.45 -8.17 9.34
C HIS A 79 -0.80 -7.99 8.47
N MET A 80 -0.66 -7.69 7.18
CA MET A 80 -1.81 -7.49 6.29
C MET A 80 -2.12 -8.74 5.46
N PHE A 81 -1.10 -9.56 5.15
CA PHE A 81 -1.27 -10.69 4.25
C PHE A 81 -1.00 -12.05 4.89
N GLY A 82 -0.21 -12.12 5.97
CA GLY A 82 0.31 -13.37 6.52
C GLY A 82 1.31 -14.04 5.57
N GLU A 83 2.03 -13.25 4.78
CA GLU A 83 2.88 -13.69 3.68
C GLU A 83 4.30 -13.10 3.79
N ASP A 84 5.19 -13.57 2.92
CA ASP A 84 6.60 -13.20 2.90
C ASP A 84 6.89 -11.74 2.49
N GLU A 85 8.14 -11.33 2.70
CA GLU A 85 8.67 -9.98 2.40
C GLU A 85 8.32 -9.51 0.97
N ILE A 86 8.32 -10.43 -0.01
CA ILE A 86 8.03 -10.10 -1.42
C ILE A 86 6.63 -9.50 -1.60
N VAL A 87 5.63 -10.01 -0.88
CA VAL A 87 4.25 -9.50 -0.95
C VAL A 87 4.19 -8.06 -0.45
N GLY A 88 4.92 -7.77 0.62
CA GLY A 88 5.08 -6.41 1.14
C GLY A 88 5.77 -5.47 0.15
N HIS A 89 6.82 -5.93 -0.53
CA HIS A 89 7.48 -5.12 -1.57
C HIS A 89 6.56 -4.86 -2.76
N CYS A 90 5.80 -5.87 -3.21
CA CYS A 90 4.81 -5.68 -4.28
C CYS A 90 3.73 -4.67 -3.88
N TYR A 91 3.26 -4.67 -2.63
CA TYR A 91 2.34 -3.66 -2.11
C TYR A 91 2.95 -2.24 -2.15
N LEU A 92 4.17 -2.08 -1.65
CA LEU A 92 4.85 -0.78 -1.62
C LEU A 92 5.09 -0.25 -3.04
N LEU A 93 5.55 -1.13 -3.95
CA LEU A 93 5.75 -0.82 -5.35
C LEU A 93 4.44 -0.35 -5.98
N LEU A 94 3.36 -1.12 -5.84
CA LEU A 94 2.07 -0.77 -6.42
C LEU A 94 1.58 0.58 -5.90
N LYS A 95 1.61 0.78 -4.58
CA LYS A 95 1.19 2.06 -3.96
C LYS A 95 1.98 3.24 -4.51
N GLN A 96 3.30 3.10 -4.64
CA GLN A 96 4.16 4.14 -5.19
C GLN A 96 3.87 4.42 -6.67
N GLN A 97 3.70 3.39 -7.49
CA GLN A 97 3.46 3.55 -8.93
C GLN A 97 2.10 4.19 -9.23
N LEU A 98 1.07 3.90 -8.43
CA LEU A 98 -0.24 4.55 -8.55
C LEU A 98 -0.17 6.05 -8.22
N GLN A 99 0.64 6.46 -7.24
CA GLN A 99 0.87 7.88 -6.94
C GLN A 99 1.61 8.61 -8.08
N LEU A 100 2.51 7.90 -8.77
CA LEU A 100 3.27 8.44 -9.90
C LEU A 100 2.48 8.47 -11.22
N SER A 101 1.21 8.03 -11.22
CA SER A 101 0.29 8.11 -12.36
C SER A 101 0.73 7.32 -13.61
N VAL A 102 1.46 6.21 -13.45
CA VAL A 102 1.94 5.35 -14.54
C VAL A 102 0.83 4.40 -15.03
N HIS A 103 0.93 3.90 -16.27
CA HIS A 103 0.01 2.92 -16.88
C HIS A 103 -0.25 1.70 -15.97
N SER A 104 -1.38 1.72 -15.25
CA SER A 104 -1.73 0.72 -14.24
C SER A 104 -2.01 -0.67 -14.82
N GLY A 105 -2.35 -0.75 -16.11
CA GLY A 105 -2.62 -2.01 -16.80
C GLY A 105 -1.44 -2.99 -16.82
N ILE A 106 -0.21 -2.49 -16.82
CA ILE A 106 1.00 -3.35 -16.83
C ILE A 106 1.42 -3.75 -15.41
N LEU A 107 1.08 -2.94 -14.39
CA LEU A 107 1.50 -3.16 -13.01
C LEU A 107 0.97 -4.48 -12.44
N HIS A 108 -0.26 -4.86 -12.79
CA HIS A 108 -0.79 -6.15 -12.36
C HIS A 108 0.09 -7.30 -12.87
N GLY A 109 0.43 -7.30 -14.16
CA GLY A 109 1.28 -8.34 -14.73
C GLY A 109 2.68 -8.37 -14.14
N VAL A 110 3.29 -7.21 -13.88
CA VAL A 110 4.60 -7.14 -13.21
C VAL A 110 4.56 -7.78 -11.82
N ILE A 111 3.50 -7.55 -11.04
CA ILE A 111 3.34 -8.19 -9.73
C ILE A 111 3.23 -9.70 -9.87
N ILE A 112 2.44 -10.18 -10.85
CA ILE A 112 2.31 -11.61 -11.15
C ILE A 112 3.68 -12.23 -11.45
N ASP A 113 4.44 -11.61 -12.35
CA ASP A 113 5.76 -12.12 -12.75
C ASP A 113 6.73 -12.19 -11.57
N GLN A 114 6.73 -11.20 -10.67
CA GLN A 114 7.56 -11.23 -9.47
C GLN A 114 7.15 -12.36 -8.51
N LEU A 115 5.85 -12.57 -8.32
CA LEU A 115 5.35 -13.63 -7.46
C LEU A 115 5.66 -15.03 -8.01
N ILE A 116 5.55 -15.21 -9.34
CA ILE A 116 5.93 -16.45 -10.03
C ILE A 116 7.44 -16.68 -9.94
N ALA A 117 8.25 -15.64 -10.14
CA ALA A 117 9.71 -15.71 -10.00
C ALA A 117 10.14 -16.10 -8.56
N CYS A 118 9.31 -15.76 -7.56
CA CYS A 118 9.49 -16.19 -6.18
C CYS A 118 8.86 -17.57 -5.85
N GLY A 119 8.43 -18.33 -6.86
CA GLY A 119 8.01 -19.72 -6.72
C GLY A 119 6.51 -19.95 -6.51
N LYS A 120 5.66 -18.90 -6.57
CA LYS A 120 4.20 -19.09 -6.54
C LYS A 120 3.70 -19.62 -7.89
N SER A 121 2.65 -20.44 -7.87
CA SER A 121 1.95 -20.80 -9.11
C SER A 121 1.25 -19.59 -9.74
N GLY A 122 0.86 -19.68 -11.02
CA GLY A 122 0.11 -18.61 -11.68
C GLY A 122 -1.20 -18.25 -10.98
N ASP A 123 -1.92 -19.24 -10.45
CA ASP A 123 -3.18 -19.04 -9.73
C ASP A 123 -2.96 -18.38 -8.37
N GLU A 124 -1.97 -18.83 -7.60
CA GLU A 124 -1.61 -18.23 -6.32
C GLU A 124 -1.11 -16.80 -6.50
N ALA A 125 -0.26 -16.57 -7.52
CA ALA A 125 0.22 -15.25 -7.88
C ALA A 125 -0.96 -14.31 -8.20
N HIS A 126 -1.94 -14.78 -8.99
CA HIS A 126 -3.16 -14.02 -9.31
C HIS A 126 -3.97 -13.64 -8.08
N GLN A 127 -4.19 -14.60 -7.17
CA GLN A 127 -4.94 -14.37 -5.94
C GLN A 127 -4.22 -13.39 -5.01
N VAL A 128 -2.91 -13.56 -4.82
CA VAL A 128 -2.09 -12.68 -3.98
C VAL A 128 -2.01 -11.28 -4.58
N ALA A 129 -1.77 -11.14 -5.89
CA ALA A 129 -1.77 -9.86 -6.59
C ALA A 129 -3.12 -9.14 -6.43
N SER A 130 -4.23 -9.87 -6.57
CA SER A 130 -5.57 -9.32 -6.36
C SER A 130 -5.78 -8.81 -4.93
N ARG A 131 -5.29 -9.54 -3.91
CA ARG A 131 -5.33 -9.09 -2.51
C ARG A 131 -4.49 -7.83 -2.30
N ILE A 132 -3.28 -7.79 -2.88
CA ILE A 132 -2.40 -6.61 -2.81
C ILE A 132 -3.09 -5.39 -3.40
N TRP A 133 -3.69 -5.52 -4.60
CA TRP A 133 -4.43 -4.43 -5.24
C TRP A 133 -5.56 -3.90 -4.38
N VAL A 134 -6.43 -4.78 -3.88
CA VAL A 134 -7.54 -4.37 -3.00
C VAL A 134 -7.01 -3.64 -1.77
N ALA A 135 -5.99 -4.17 -1.11
CA ALA A 135 -5.38 -3.54 0.06
C ALA A 135 -4.77 -2.17 -0.28
N VAL A 136 -4.11 -2.00 -1.43
CA VAL A 136 -3.59 -0.69 -1.83
C VAL A 136 -4.74 0.29 -2.04
N LEU A 137 -5.80 -0.11 -2.77
CA LEU A 137 -6.98 0.73 -3.01
C LEU A 137 -7.65 1.17 -1.70
N ASP A 138 -7.73 0.26 -0.72
CA ASP A 138 -8.28 0.55 0.62
C ASP A 138 -7.46 1.57 1.40
N ASN A 139 -6.16 1.65 1.14
CA ASN A 139 -5.20 2.49 1.86
C ASN A 139 -4.71 3.70 1.05
N LEU A 140 -5.39 4.04 -0.04
CA LEU A 140 -5.20 5.31 -0.74
C LEU A 140 -5.82 6.45 0.08
N GLU A 141 -5.18 7.61 0.05
CA GLU A 141 -5.67 8.80 0.74
C GLU A 141 -6.97 9.31 0.11
N GLU A 142 -7.89 9.82 0.92
CA GLU A 142 -9.15 10.40 0.45
C GLU A 142 -8.93 11.85 -0.01
N ASN A 143 -8.42 12.00 -1.22
CA ASN A 143 -8.16 13.30 -1.83
C ASN A 143 -8.53 13.30 -3.32
N HIS A 144 -8.55 14.49 -3.93
CA HIS A 144 -8.93 14.64 -5.34
C HIS A 144 -7.99 13.90 -6.31
N HIS A 145 -6.71 13.74 -5.94
CA HIS A 145 -5.76 12.97 -6.74
C HIS A 145 -6.17 11.48 -6.81
N THR A 146 -6.58 10.89 -5.68
CA THR A 146 -7.11 9.52 -5.63
C THR A 146 -8.39 9.37 -6.45
N PHE A 147 -9.30 10.35 -6.40
CA PHE A 147 -10.48 10.34 -7.27
C PHE A 147 -10.10 10.25 -8.76
N CYS A 148 -9.18 11.11 -9.22
CA CYS A 148 -8.70 11.11 -10.61
C CYS A 148 -8.02 9.79 -11.00
N LEU A 149 -7.24 9.20 -10.09
CA LEU A 149 -6.61 7.90 -10.27
C LEU A 149 -7.68 6.79 -10.44
N LEU A 150 -8.66 6.73 -9.54
CA LEU A 150 -9.71 5.72 -9.60
C LEU A 150 -10.57 5.85 -10.87
N LYS A 151 -10.91 7.09 -11.27
CA LYS A 151 -11.63 7.35 -12.53
C LYS A 151 -10.86 6.79 -13.73
N ARG A 152 -9.54 7.02 -13.78
CA ARG A 152 -8.67 6.45 -14.82
C ARG A 152 -8.67 4.92 -14.77
N LEU A 153 -8.49 4.33 -13.59
CA LEU A 153 -8.48 2.86 -13.42
C LEU A 153 -9.78 2.20 -13.90
N ALA A 154 -10.92 2.85 -13.68
CA ALA A 154 -12.24 2.41 -14.15
C ALA A 154 -12.39 2.49 -15.68
N GLN A 155 -11.77 3.50 -16.30
CA GLN A 155 -11.81 3.74 -17.75
C GLN A 155 -10.78 2.94 -18.54
N GLU A 156 -9.67 2.54 -17.91
CA GLU A 156 -8.62 1.72 -18.55
C GLU A 156 -9.13 0.36 -19.05
N GLY A 157 -10.31 -0.07 -18.60
CA GLY A 157 -10.88 -1.38 -18.92
C GLY A 157 -9.96 -2.53 -18.48
N ASP A 158 -10.34 -3.77 -18.81
CA ASP A 158 -9.33 -4.82 -18.97
C ASP A 158 -8.69 -4.59 -20.35
N VAL A 159 -7.47 -4.06 -20.35
CA VAL A 159 -6.53 -4.38 -21.44
C VAL A 159 -6.60 -5.90 -21.60
N PHE A 160 -6.91 -6.42 -22.79
CA PHE A 160 -7.09 -7.84 -23.09
C PHE A 160 -5.82 -8.67 -22.78
N LEU A 161 -5.51 -8.84 -21.51
CA LEU A 161 -4.43 -9.66 -21.02
C LEU A 161 -5.02 -11.02 -20.71
N PRO A 162 -4.40 -12.12 -21.15
CA PRO A 162 -4.86 -13.45 -20.80
C PRO A 162 -4.75 -13.66 -19.29
N TYR A 163 -5.57 -14.54 -18.74
CA TYR A 163 -5.35 -15.05 -17.39
C TYR A 163 -3.92 -15.63 -17.29
N PRO A 164 -3.16 -15.38 -16.19
CA PRO A 164 -3.51 -14.69 -14.94
C PRO A 164 -3.23 -13.17 -14.90
N TYR A 165 -2.93 -12.55 -16.04
CA TYR A 165 -2.42 -11.17 -16.12
C TYR A 165 -3.50 -10.09 -16.10
N ALA A 166 -4.75 -10.43 -16.43
CA ALA A 166 -5.90 -9.55 -16.26
C ALA A 166 -6.16 -9.23 -14.78
N ARG A 167 -6.69 -8.04 -14.50
CA ARG A 167 -7.10 -7.68 -13.14
C ARG A 167 -8.33 -8.50 -12.76
N SER A 168 -8.36 -9.04 -11.55
CA SER A 168 -9.55 -9.77 -11.11
C SER A 168 -10.78 -8.85 -11.01
N VAL A 169 -11.95 -9.46 -11.20
CA VAL A 169 -13.27 -8.83 -10.95
C VAL A 169 -13.32 -8.17 -9.58
N LYS A 170 -12.66 -8.76 -8.57
CA LYS A 170 -12.60 -8.19 -7.21
C LYS A 170 -11.87 -6.85 -7.16
N VAL A 171 -10.76 -6.71 -7.89
CA VAL A 171 -10.00 -5.45 -7.97
C VAL A 171 -10.81 -4.40 -8.71
N GLN A 172 -11.40 -4.76 -9.85
CA GLN A 172 -12.23 -3.85 -10.64
C GLN A 172 -13.43 -3.38 -9.82
N TRP A 173 -14.15 -4.30 -9.18
CA TRP A 173 -15.27 -4.00 -8.30
C TRP A 173 -14.90 -2.98 -7.24
N ARG A 174 -13.74 -3.15 -6.58
CA ARG A 174 -13.31 -2.25 -5.52
C ARG A 174 -13.04 -0.83 -6.01
N VAL A 175 -12.55 -0.66 -7.23
CA VAL A 175 -12.37 0.65 -7.86
C VAL A 175 -13.72 1.38 -7.99
N PHE A 176 -14.73 0.70 -8.55
CA PHE A 176 -16.07 1.28 -8.72
C PHE A 176 -16.75 1.53 -7.38
N GLU A 177 -16.60 0.60 -6.44
CA GLU A 177 -17.16 0.75 -5.10
C GLU A 177 -16.63 2.04 -4.44
N LYS A 178 -15.32 2.26 -4.40
CA LYS A 178 -14.75 3.50 -3.86
C LYS A 178 -15.20 4.75 -4.62
N LEU A 179 -15.29 4.69 -5.95
CA LEU A 179 -15.77 5.84 -6.75
C LEU A 179 -17.21 6.24 -6.38
N PHE A 180 -18.12 5.27 -6.26
CA PHE A 180 -19.54 5.53 -6.03
C PHE A 180 -19.94 5.67 -4.56
N THR A 181 -19.08 5.27 -3.63
CA THR A 181 -19.32 5.40 -2.18
C THR A 181 -18.50 6.55 -1.62
N ASP A 182 -17.18 6.40 -1.58
CA ASP A 182 -16.26 7.36 -0.95
C ASP A 182 -16.14 8.68 -1.73
N PHE A 183 -16.17 8.65 -3.07
CA PHE A 183 -15.91 9.81 -3.93
C PHE A 183 -17.12 10.30 -4.74
N ARG A 184 -18.34 9.92 -4.35
CA ARG A 184 -19.56 10.29 -5.08
C ARG A 184 -19.67 11.81 -5.29
N ASP A 185 -19.37 12.58 -4.25
CA ASP A 185 -19.54 14.04 -4.29
C ASP A 185 -18.46 14.74 -5.12
N CYS A 186 -17.42 14.01 -5.57
CA CYS A 186 -16.39 14.54 -6.45
C CYS A 186 -16.82 14.58 -7.93
N PHE A 187 -17.94 13.95 -8.29
CA PHE A 187 -18.50 14.05 -9.64
C PHE A 187 -19.18 15.41 -9.84
N ILE A 188 -18.41 16.42 -10.26
CA ILE A 188 -18.90 17.78 -10.54
C ILE A 188 -19.93 17.79 -11.69
N ASN A 189 -19.78 16.88 -12.65
CA ASN A 189 -20.65 16.76 -13.82
C ASN A 189 -21.38 15.41 -13.81
N HIS A 190 -22.71 15.44 -13.96
CA HIS A 190 -23.53 14.25 -14.12
C HIS A 190 -23.11 13.37 -15.31
N VAL A 191 -22.55 13.95 -16.37
CA VAL A 191 -22.06 13.18 -17.53
C VAL A 191 -20.94 12.24 -17.11
N ASP A 192 -19.94 12.74 -16.38
CA ASP A 192 -18.82 11.93 -15.90
C ASP A 192 -19.29 10.77 -15.02
N TYR A 193 -20.29 11.03 -14.18
CA TYR A 193 -20.89 9.99 -13.33
C TYR A 193 -21.56 8.90 -14.16
N TYR A 194 -22.39 9.28 -15.14
CA TYR A 194 -23.11 8.32 -15.98
C TYR A 194 -22.18 7.52 -16.90
N ASP A 195 -21.09 8.11 -17.38
CA ASP A 195 -20.09 7.42 -18.19
C ASP A 195 -19.40 6.31 -17.37
N ILE A 196 -18.94 6.63 -16.16
CA ILE A 196 -18.35 5.63 -15.25
C ILE A 196 -19.39 4.58 -14.83
N LEU A 197 -20.64 4.97 -14.62
CA LEU A 197 -21.72 4.03 -14.31
C LEU A 197 -22.02 3.09 -15.48
N ALA A 198 -21.93 3.58 -16.72
CA ALA A 198 -22.07 2.75 -17.91
C ALA A 198 -20.94 1.71 -17.99
N CYS A 199 -19.68 2.10 -17.70
CA CYS A 199 -18.56 1.17 -17.59
C CYS A 199 -18.81 0.09 -16.53
N ALA A 200 -19.33 0.47 -15.35
CA ALA A 200 -19.67 -0.50 -14.31
C ALA A 200 -20.75 -1.48 -14.77
N LYS A 201 -21.81 -1.00 -15.45
CA LYS A 201 -22.89 -1.83 -15.98
C LYS A 201 -22.46 -2.79 -17.07
N SER A 202 -21.47 -2.43 -17.89
CA SER A 202 -20.94 -3.33 -18.91
C SER A 202 -20.11 -4.47 -18.33
N MET A 203 -19.53 -4.28 -17.14
CA MET A 203 -18.68 -5.28 -16.48
C MET A 203 -19.43 -6.11 -15.43
N PHE A 204 -20.38 -5.52 -14.72
CA PHE A 204 -21.09 -6.18 -13.62
C PHE A 204 -22.58 -6.22 -13.85
N HIS A 205 -23.16 -7.40 -13.66
CA HIS A 205 -24.60 -7.56 -13.65
C HIS A 205 -25.02 -8.55 -12.56
N PRO A 206 -25.84 -8.14 -11.56
CA PRO A 206 -26.39 -6.80 -11.35
C PRO A 206 -25.36 -5.82 -10.75
N ILE A 207 -25.61 -4.51 -10.87
CA ILE A 207 -24.87 -3.48 -10.13
C ILE A 207 -25.56 -3.17 -8.77
N PRO A 208 -24.80 -2.80 -7.73
CA PRO A 208 -25.37 -2.42 -6.42
C PRO A 208 -26.29 -1.20 -6.51
N SER A 209 -27.43 -1.26 -5.79
CA SER A 209 -28.33 -0.11 -5.69
C SER A 209 -27.68 1.15 -5.08
N PRO A 210 -26.72 1.07 -4.13
CA PRO A 210 -26.04 2.26 -3.66
C PRO A 210 -25.34 3.03 -4.77
N TRP A 211 -24.87 2.37 -5.85
CA TRP A 211 -24.17 3.04 -6.95
C TRP A 211 -25.08 3.80 -7.90
N LEU A 212 -26.41 3.73 -7.72
CA LEU A 212 -27.35 4.36 -8.64
C LEU A 212 -27.70 5.81 -8.25
N GLY A 213 -27.30 6.26 -7.05
CA GLY A 213 -27.47 7.66 -6.62
C GLY A 213 -28.90 8.04 -6.23
N PHE A 214 -29.72 7.06 -5.82
CA PHE A 214 -31.06 7.30 -5.25
C PHE A 214 -31.01 7.74 -3.79
#